data_AF-A0A7S0ADS0-F1
#
_entry.id   AF-A0A7S0ADS0-F1
#
_cell.length_a   1.000
_cell.length_b   1.000
_cell.length_c   1.000
_cell.angle_alpha   90.00
_cell.angle_beta   90.00
_cell.angle_gamma   90.00
#
_symmetry.space_group_name_H-M   'P 1'
#
loop_
_entity.id
_entity.type
_entity.pdbx_description
1 polymer ?
#
loop_
_entity_poly.entity_id
_entity_poly.type
_entity_poly.pdbx_seq_one_letter_code
_entity_poly.pdbx_strand_id
1 'polypeptide(L)'
;QQIGNIMWAVGVLRLDGDEIEDTLGMLCSEAALGLDRFDPQNLANICWGMSLREVRNDTLITSIADRVVQTVAKWSGRDLSLSLPQLIWAHARTGLIRSQLLGSAAEVLSPALADVTDWSLSALVWSYAKLDPDRAYADFRRRLVAEVNRRGLDAQSVSRARLGPKEWASTG
;
A
#
# COMPACT_ATOMS: atom_id res chain seq x y z
N GLN A 1 13.82 4.26 -9.02
CA GLN A 1 13.55 2.98 -9.71
C GLN A 1 14.28 1.79 -9.10
N GLN A 2 15.62 1.79 -9.00
CA GLN A 2 16.33 0.59 -8.51
C GLN A 2 16.03 0.24 -7.04
N ILE A 3 16.05 1.22 -6.12
CA ILE A 3 15.81 0.98 -4.69
C ILE A 3 14.45 0.30 -4.44
N GLY A 4 13.36 0.83 -5.01
CA GLY A 4 12.04 0.25 -4.85
C GLY A 4 11.97 -1.19 -5.38
N ASN A 5 12.54 -1.44 -6.56
CA ASN A 5 12.55 -2.80 -7.14
C ASN A 5 13.35 -3.79 -6.28
N ILE A 6 14.48 -3.37 -5.70
CA ILE A 6 15.28 -4.22 -4.81
C ILE A 6 14.52 -4.51 -3.51
N MET A 7 13.98 -3.47 -2.86
CA MET A 7 13.18 -3.67 -1.64
C MET A 7 11.98 -4.58 -1.87
N TRP A 8 11.26 -4.39 -2.97
CA TRP A 8 10.17 -5.27 -3.38
C TRP A 8 10.65 -6.72 -3.56
N ALA A 9 11.76 -6.93 -4.27
CA ALA A 9 12.29 -8.27 -4.54
C ALA A 9 12.71 -8.98 -3.25
N VAL A 10 13.43 -8.29 -2.36
CA VAL A 10 13.82 -8.82 -1.04
C VAL A 10 12.60 -9.27 -0.24
N GLY A 11 11.54 -8.45 -0.22
CA GLY A 11 10.29 -8.79 0.48
C GLY A 11 9.53 -9.96 -0.13
N VAL A 12 9.33 -9.96 -1.45
CA VAL A 12 8.55 -11.02 -2.14
C VAL A 12 9.29 -12.36 -2.12
N LEU A 13 10.61 -12.34 -2.29
CA LEU A 13 11.44 -13.55 -2.24
C LEU A 13 11.77 -14.01 -0.82
N ARG A 14 11.40 -13.21 0.20
CA ARG A 14 11.68 -13.46 1.62
C ARG A 14 13.16 -13.69 1.90
N LEU A 15 14.03 -12.93 1.23
CA LEU A 15 15.47 -13.02 1.45
C LEU A 15 15.80 -12.59 2.89
N ASP A 16 16.74 -13.30 3.50
CA ASP A 16 17.21 -13.09 4.87
C ASP A 16 18.74 -13.30 4.96
N GLY A 17 19.30 -12.99 6.12
CA GLY A 17 20.75 -13.03 6.38
C GLY A 17 21.32 -11.65 6.72
N ASP A 18 22.46 -11.62 7.40
CA ASP A 18 23.08 -10.39 7.92
C ASP A 18 23.37 -9.40 6.79
N GLU A 19 23.87 -9.87 5.63
CA GLU A 19 24.13 -9.01 4.47
C GLU A 19 22.84 -8.40 3.88
N ILE A 20 21.71 -9.12 3.96
CA ILE A 20 20.41 -8.62 3.50
C ILE A 20 19.89 -7.55 4.46
N GLU A 21 20.05 -7.74 5.77
CA GLU A 21 19.65 -6.75 6.76
C GLU A 21 20.48 -5.46 6.66
N ASP A 22 21.81 -5.57 6.47
CA ASP A 22 22.69 -4.43 6.18
C ASP A 22 22.27 -3.71 4.89
N THR A 23 21.98 -4.48 3.84
CA THR A 23 21.49 -3.95 2.57
C THR A 23 20.17 -3.20 2.74
N LEU A 24 19.22 -3.74 3.50
CA LEU A 24 17.95 -3.09 3.79
C LEU A 24 18.14 -1.78 4.56
N GLY A 25 19.06 -1.75 5.54
CA GLY A 25 19.43 -0.54 6.28
C GLY A 25 19.99 0.56 5.38
N MET A 26 20.92 0.20 4.49
CA MET A 26 21.47 1.13 3.49
C MET A 26 20.40 1.65 2.53
N LEU A 27 19.58 0.76 1.97
CA LEU A 27 18.50 1.14 1.06
C LEU A 27 17.47 2.05 1.73
N CYS A 28 17.15 1.84 3.00
CA CYS A 28 16.26 2.72 3.76
C CYS A 28 16.86 4.13 3.92
N SER A 29 18.15 4.21 4.23
CA SER A 29 18.86 5.48 4.40
C SER A 29 18.91 6.26 3.08
N GLU A 30 19.27 5.60 1.98
CA GLU A 30 19.27 6.19 0.64
C GLU A 30 17.86 6.60 0.18
N ALA A 31 16.85 5.79 0.48
CA ALA A 31 15.47 6.15 0.19
C ALA A 31 15.05 7.43 0.91
N ALA A 32 15.38 7.57 2.21
CA ALA A 32 15.06 8.75 3.00
C ALA A 32 15.69 10.04 2.43
N LEU A 33 16.93 9.97 1.93
CA LEU A 33 17.64 11.10 1.32
C LEU A 33 17.10 11.47 -0.08
N GLY A 34 16.36 10.57 -0.73
CA GLY A 34 15.97 10.68 -2.12
C GLY A 34 14.47 10.66 -2.38
N LEU A 35 13.63 10.87 -1.37
CA LEU A 35 12.18 10.69 -1.46
C LEU A 35 11.51 11.37 -2.65
N ASP A 36 11.90 12.61 -2.95
CA ASP A 36 11.32 13.40 -4.04
C ASP A 36 11.60 12.84 -5.45
N ARG A 37 12.59 11.95 -5.58
CA ARG A 37 12.98 11.32 -6.86
C ARG A 37 12.18 10.06 -7.17
N PHE A 38 11.40 9.55 -6.24
CA PHE A 38 10.61 8.34 -6.45
C PHE A 38 9.25 8.66 -7.06
N ASP A 39 8.91 7.94 -8.11
CA ASP A 39 7.55 7.87 -8.64
C ASP A 39 6.62 7.07 -7.69
N PRO A 40 5.30 7.13 -7.90
CA PRO A 40 4.33 6.45 -7.04
C PRO A 40 4.56 4.94 -6.90
N GLN A 41 4.95 4.27 -7.98
CA GLN A 41 5.24 2.84 -7.98
C GLN A 41 6.44 2.51 -7.09
N ASN A 42 7.50 3.33 -7.14
CA ASN A 42 8.68 3.14 -6.29
C ASN A 42 8.36 3.32 -4.81
N LEU A 43 7.58 4.35 -4.45
CA LEU A 43 7.14 4.57 -3.07
C LEU A 43 6.33 3.37 -2.56
N ALA A 44 5.40 2.87 -3.37
CA ALA A 44 4.61 1.69 -3.05
C ALA A 44 5.49 0.44 -2.87
N ASN A 45 6.44 0.20 -3.77
CA ASN A 45 7.37 -0.94 -3.71
C ASN A 45 8.26 -0.92 -2.46
N ILE A 46 8.74 0.26 -2.05
CA ILE A 46 9.51 0.44 -0.81
C ILE A 46 8.67 0.02 0.39
N CYS A 47 7.48 0.61 0.56
CA CYS A 47 6.58 0.27 1.66
C CYS A 47 6.19 -1.21 1.64
N TRP A 48 5.89 -1.75 0.45
CA TRP A 48 5.54 -3.15 0.27
C TRP A 48 6.65 -4.09 0.75
N GLY A 49 7.86 -3.91 0.23
CA GLY A 49 9.03 -4.73 0.57
C GLY A 49 9.33 -4.71 2.06
N MET A 50 9.35 -3.51 2.66
CA MET A 50 9.53 -3.34 4.10
C MET A 50 8.45 -4.04 4.91
N SER A 51 7.18 -3.95 4.51
CA SER A 51 6.06 -4.58 5.23
C SER A 51 6.05 -6.11 5.15
N LEU A 52 6.66 -6.69 4.12
CA LEU A 52 6.81 -8.15 3.97
C LEU A 52 7.98 -8.68 4.81
N ARG A 53 9.06 -7.90 4.93
CA ARG A 53 10.22 -8.20 5.79
C ARG A 53 10.05 -7.76 7.24
N GLU A 54 8.94 -7.11 7.58
CA GLU A 54 8.70 -6.52 8.90
C GLU A 54 9.80 -5.54 9.32
N VAL A 55 10.43 -4.86 8.34
CA VAL A 55 11.46 -3.85 8.60
C VAL A 55 10.82 -2.67 9.30
N ARG A 56 11.28 -2.39 10.53
CA ARG A 56 10.81 -1.28 11.34
C ARG A 56 11.62 -0.03 11.02
N ASN A 57 11.09 0.82 10.15
CA ASN A 57 11.60 2.18 9.94
C ASN A 57 10.42 3.15 9.80
N ASP A 58 9.80 3.44 10.94
CA ASP A 58 8.60 4.26 11.06
C ASP A 58 8.85 5.68 10.53
N THR A 59 10.07 6.19 10.65
CA THR A 59 10.48 7.49 10.09
C THR A 59 10.35 7.49 8.57
N LEU A 60 10.96 6.54 7.87
CA LEU A 60 10.87 6.45 6.42
C LEU A 60 9.43 6.22 5.96
N ILE A 61 8.68 5.32 6.62
CA ILE A 61 7.28 5.07 6.28
C ILE A 61 6.45 6.35 6.44
N THR A 62 6.67 7.09 7.52
CA THR A 62 6.03 8.39 7.76
C THR A 62 6.38 9.41 6.67
N SER A 63 7.66 9.55 6.33
CA SER A 63 8.09 10.48 5.28
C SER A 63 7.54 10.11 3.90
N ILE A 64 7.41 8.82 3.59
CA ILE A 64 6.71 8.35 2.37
C ILE A 64 5.24 8.76 2.42
N ALA A 65 4.53 8.51 3.53
CA ALA A 65 3.12 8.88 3.67
C ALA A 65 2.91 10.39 3.46
N ASP A 66 3.74 11.22 4.08
CA ASP A 66 3.66 12.67 3.96
C ASP A 66 3.93 13.12 2.51
N ARG A 67 4.89 12.49 1.82
CA ARG A 67 5.15 12.74 0.39
C ARG A 67 3.96 12.35 -0.50
N VAL A 68 3.29 11.23 -0.20
CA VAL A 68 2.09 10.81 -0.92
C VAL A 68 0.98 11.84 -0.72
N VAL A 69 0.70 12.26 0.52
CA VAL A 69 -0.32 13.29 0.82
C VAL A 69 -0.09 14.56 -0.01
N GLN A 70 1.16 14.99 -0.17
CA GLN A 70 1.50 16.19 -0.95
C GLN A 70 1.31 16.05 -2.48
N THR A 71 1.32 14.82 -3.01
CA THR A 71 1.39 14.59 -4.47
C THR A 71 0.21 13.82 -5.06
N VAL A 72 -0.54 13.09 -4.23
CA VAL A 72 -1.55 12.12 -4.68
C VAL A 72 -2.67 12.74 -5.51
N ALA A 73 -2.98 14.03 -5.30
CA ALA A 73 -3.95 14.76 -6.11
C ALA A 73 -3.59 14.83 -7.61
N LYS A 74 -2.32 14.61 -7.97
CA LYS A 74 -1.83 14.58 -9.36
C LYS A 74 -1.65 13.18 -9.92
N TRP A 75 -1.86 12.14 -9.12
CA TRP A 75 -1.67 10.75 -9.54
C TRP A 75 -2.83 10.30 -10.44
N SER A 76 -2.56 9.38 -11.36
CA SER A 76 -3.58 8.86 -12.27
C SER A 76 -3.22 7.46 -12.78
N GLY A 77 -4.17 6.79 -13.43
CA GLY A 77 -3.95 5.48 -14.05
C GLY A 77 -3.45 4.45 -13.02
N ARG A 78 -2.28 3.83 -13.30
CA ARG A 78 -1.69 2.80 -12.43
C ARG A 78 -1.31 3.32 -11.04
N ASP A 79 -1.01 4.60 -10.91
CA ASP A 79 -0.62 5.19 -9.63
C ASP A 79 -1.77 5.15 -8.63
N LEU A 80 -3.00 5.40 -9.11
CA LEU A 80 -4.22 5.26 -8.29
C LEU A 80 -4.75 3.82 -8.27
N SER A 81 -4.73 3.12 -9.41
CA SER A 81 -5.38 1.81 -9.50
C SER A 81 -4.62 0.69 -8.79
N LEU A 82 -3.32 0.88 -8.52
CA LEU A 82 -2.46 -0.14 -7.89
C LEU A 82 -1.50 0.43 -6.84
N SER A 83 -0.70 1.46 -7.17
CA SER A 83 0.39 1.92 -6.28
C SER A 83 -0.14 2.46 -4.95
N LEU A 84 -1.15 3.33 -4.98
CA LEU A 84 -1.78 3.84 -3.76
C LEU A 84 -2.43 2.73 -2.91
N PRO A 85 -3.26 1.82 -3.46
CA PRO A 85 -3.74 0.64 -2.74
C PRO A 85 -2.65 -0.20 -2.08
N GLN A 86 -1.53 -0.45 -2.77
CA GLN A 86 -0.39 -1.19 -2.21
C GLN A 86 0.24 -0.47 -1.02
N LEU A 87 0.38 0.85 -1.11
CA LEU A 87 0.95 1.66 -0.04
C LEU A 87 0.03 1.68 1.20
N ILE A 88 -1.28 1.83 1.00
CA ILE A 88 -2.27 1.75 2.09
C ILE A 88 -2.28 0.37 2.74
N TRP A 89 -2.17 -0.69 1.94
CA TRP A 89 -2.05 -2.05 2.45
C TRP A 89 -0.79 -2.28 3.27
N ALA A 90 0.34 -1.73 2.83
CA ALA A 90 1.60 -1.84 3.56
C ALA A 90 1.50 -1.15 4.94
N HIS A 91 0.86 0.02 5.03
CA HIS A 91 0.57 0.69 6.30
C HIS A 91 -0.34 -0.14 7.21
N ALA A 92 -1.36 -0.80 6.64
CA ALA A 92 -2.25 -1.67 7.40
C ALA A 92 -1.55 -2.94 7.94
N ARG A 93 -0.47 -3.38 7.29
CA ARG A 93 0.38 -4.47 7.81
C ARG A 93 1.31 -4.03 8.92
N THR A 94 1.90 -2.85 8.82
CA THR A 94 2.80 -2.33 9.85
C THR A 94 2.04 -1.76 11.06
N GLY A 95 0.73 -1.51 10.93
CA GLY A 95 -0.10 -0.96 12.00
C GLY A 95 0.07 0.56 12.19
N LEU A 96 0.76 1.22 11.26
CA LEU A 96 0.99 2.66 11.32
C LEU A 96 -0.22 3.41 10.74
N ILE A 97 -1.07 3.91 11.64
CA ILE A 97 -2.25 4.70 11.27
C ILE A 97 -1.81 6.12 10.90
N ARG A 98 -2.19 6.56 9.70
CA ARG A 98 -1.91 7.90 9.16
C ARG A 98 -3.21 8.50 8.62
N SER A 99 -3.98 9.19 9.47
CA SER A 99 -5.30 9.71 9.10
C SER A 99 -5.26 10.63 7.87
N GLN A 100 -4.25 11.49 7.75
CA GLN A 100 -4.10 12.35 6.55
C GLN A 100 -3.93 11.53 5.26
N LEU A 101 -3.12 10.47 5.29
CA LEU A 101 -2.95 9.56 4.16
C LEU A 101 -4.26 8.85 3.81
N LEU A 102 -5.02 8.36 4.80
CA LEU A 102 -6.33 7.76 4.58
C LEU A 102 -7.32 8.77 3.98
N GLY A 103 -7.37 9.98 4.51
CA GLY A 103 -8.24 11.04 4.00
C GLY A 103 -7.95 11.36 2.53
N SER A 104 -6.68 11.62 2.20
CA SER A 104 -6.28 11.92 0.82
C SER A 104 -6.52 10.73 -0.11
N ALA A 105 -6.27 9.50 0.34
CA ALA A 105 -6.53 8.31 -0.46
C ALA A 105 -8.04 8.11 -0.70
N ALA A 106 -8.87 8.29 0.31
CA ALA A 106 -10.33 8.21 0.17
C ALA A 106 -10.85 9.26 -0.81
N GLU A 107 -10.34 10.48 -0.77
CA GLU A 107 -10.70 11.57 -1.68
C GLU A 107 -10.38 11.22 -3.14
N VAL A 108 -9.13 10.85 -3.44
CA VAL A 108 -8.70 10.59 -4.83
C VAL A 108 -9.20 9.27 -5.39
N LEU A 109 -9.43 8.25 -4.56
CA LEU A 109 -9.91 6.94 -5.01
C LEU A 109 -11.43 6.91 -5.16
N SER A 110 -12.19 7.73 -4.41
CA SER A 110 -13.65 7.78 -4.48
C SER A 110 -14.22 7.89 -5.91
N PRO A 111 -13.72 8.79 -6.78
CA PRO A 111 -14.18 8.86 -8.17
C PRO A 111 -13.59 7.76 -9.07
N ALA A 112 -12.46 7.14 -8.68
CA ALA A 112 -11.72 6.16 -9.47
C ALA A 112 -11.99 4.70 -9.06
N LEU A 113 -12.95 4.43 -8.18
CA LEU A 113 -13.22 3.08 -7.66
C LEU A 113 -13.61 2.08 -8.75
N ALA A 114 -14.17 2.51 -9.88
CA ALA A 114 -14.48 1.60 -10.98
C ALA A 114 -13.20 1.09 -11.69
N ASP A 115 -12.11 1.84 -11.62
CA ASP A 115 -10.88 1.59 -12.38
C ASP A 115 -9.79 0.88 -11.56
N VAL A 116 -9.94 0.78 -10.23
CA VAL A 116 -9.02 -0.01 -9.41
C VAL A 116 -9.14 -1.49 -9.73
N THR A 117 -8.05 -2.25 -9.58
CA THR A 117 -8.09 -3.72 -9.76
C THR A 117 -8.90 -4.40 -8.65
N ASP A 118 -9.37 -5.63 -8.87
CA ASP A 118 -10.13 -6.39 -7.87
C ASP A 118 -9.31 -6.68 -6.60
N TRP A 119 -8.01 -6.98 -6.79
CA TRP A 119 -7.09 -7.11 -5.67
C TRP A 119 -6.94 -5.78 -4.92
N SER A 120 -6.74 -4.67 -5.64
CA SER A 120 -6.61 -3.33 -5.04
C SER A 120 -7.84 -2.96 -4.22
N LEU A 121 -9.03 -3.21 -4.78
CA LEU A 121 -10.30 -2.96 -4.09
C LEU A 121 -10.42 -3.80 -2.81
N SER A 122 -10.13 -5.10 -2.91
CA SER A 122 -10.13 -6.02 -1.78
C SER A 122 -9.12 -5.61 -0.70
N ALA A 123 -7.92 -5.19 -1.12
CA ALA A 123 -6.86 -4.71 -0.25
C ALA A 123 -7.27 -3.42 0.47
N LEU A 124 -7.94 -2.49 -0.21
CA LEU A 124 -8.45 -1.26 0.40
C LEU A 124 -9.52 -1.56 1.46
N VAL A 125 -10.48 -2.45 1.19
CA VAL A 125 -11.49 -2.85 2.19
C VAL A 125 -10.81 -3.43 3.44
N TRP A 126 -9.88 -4.35 3.26
CA TRP A 126 -9.13 -4.96 4.36
C TRP A 126 -8.31 -3.94 5.14
N SER A 127 -7.66 -3.01 4.43
CA SER A 127 -6.76 -2.02 5.04
C SER A 127 -7.52 -0.98 5.85
N TYR A 128 -8.61 -0.43 5.32
CA TYR A 128 -9.44 0.52 6.04
C TYR A 128 -10.12 -0.12 7.25
N ALA A 129 -10.50 -1.40 7.19
CA ALA A 129 -11.03 -2.09 8.38
C ALA A 129 -10.03 -2.13 9.55
N LYS A 130 -8.72 -2.09 9.27
CA LYS A 130 -7.65 -2.06 10.28
C LYS A 130 -7.22 -0.64 10.67
N LEU A 131 -7.14 0.26 9.70
CA LEU A 131 -6.57 1.60 9.86
C LEU A 131 -7.59 2.67 10.29
N ASP A 132 -8.89 2.36 10.24
CA ASP A 132 -10.00 3.27 10.59
C ASP A 132 -10.88 2.68 11.72
N PRO A 133 -10.30 2.45 12.93
CA PRO A 133 -11.03 1.80 14.03
C PRO A 133 -12.17 2.67 14.59
N ASP A 134 -12.03 3.99 14.55
CA ASP A 134 -13.02 4.98 14.97
C ASP A 134 -14.09 5.26 13.89
N ARG A 135 -13.93 4.69 12.69
CA ARG A 135 -14.84 4.81 11.56
C ARG A 135 -14.97 6.23 11.02
N ALA A 136 -13.92 7.04 11.13
CA ALA A 136 -13.84 8.37 10.53
C ALA A 136 -14.07 8.34 9.01
N TYR A 137 -13.74 7.23 8.33
CA TYR A 137 -13.92 7.06 6.88
C TYR A 137 -15.07 6.11 6.51
N ALA A 138 -16.13 6.04 7.34
CA ALA A 138 -17.26 5.14 7.16
C ALA A 138 -17.92 5.24 5.77
N ASP A 139 -18.04 6.44 5.20
CA ASP A 139 -18.65 6.66 3.88
C ASP A 139 -17.83 6.07 2.74
N PHE A 140 -16.51 6.29 2.78
CA PHE A 140 -15.60 5.70 1.81
C PHE A 140 -15.59 4.17 1.94
N ARG A 141 -15.59 3.64 3.17
CA ARG A 141 -15.69 2.20 3.43
C ARG A 141 -16.99 1.60 2.87
N ARG A 142 -18.13 2.29 3.02
CA ARG A 142 -19.40 1.86 2.42
C ARG A 142 -19.30 1.79 0.90
N ARG A 143 -18.65 2.77 0.25
CA ARG A 143 -18.42 2.78 -1.20
C ARG A 143 -17.52 1.63 -1.66
N LEU A 144 -16.43 1.35 -0.94
CA LEU A 144 -15.56 0.21 -1.22
C LEU A 144 -16.35 -1.11 -1.18
N VAL A 145 -17.15 -1.32 -0.13
CA VAL A 145 -17.97 -2.53 0.03
C VAL A 145 -19.05 -2.62 -1.05
N ALA A 146 -19.68 -1.50 -1.40
CA ALA A 146 -20.66 -1.47 -2.49
C ALA A 146 -20.02 -1.86 -3.84
N GLU A 147 -18.80 -1.39 -4.11
CA GLU A 147 -18.06 -1.74 -5.32
C GLU A 147 -17.63 -3.22 -5.33
N VAL A 148 -17.20 -3.78 -4.17
CA VAL A 148 -16.93 -5.22 -4.02
C VAL A 148 -18.16 -6.05 -4.39
N ASN A 149 -19.33 -5.68 -3.86
CA ASN A 149 -20.59 -6.36 -4.14
C ASN A 149 -21.00 -6.21 -5.61
N ARG A 150 -20.81 -5.02 -6.19
CA ARG A 150 -21.12 -4.75 -7.61
C ARG A 150 -20.30 -5.65 -8.54
N ARG A 151 -19.04 -5.95 -8.18
CA ARG A 151 -18.14 -6.84 -8.93
C ARG A 151 -18.33 -8.33 -8.62
N GLY A 152 -19.18 -8.68 -7.66
CA GLY A 152 -19.41 -10.07 -7.26
C GLY A 152 -18.22 -10.70 -6.51
N LEU A 153 -17.36 -9.89 -5.89
CA LEU A 153 -16.24 -10.37 -5.09
C LEU A 153 -16.75 -10.83 -3.72
N ASP A 154 -16.33 -12.02 -3.27
CA ASP A 154 -16.78 -12.59 -2.00
C ASP A 154 -15.92 -12.12 -0.79
N ALA A 155 -16.43 -12.41 0.41
CA ALA A 155 -15.73 -12.06 1.65
C ALA A 155 -14.36 -12.77 1.78
N GLN A 156 -14.20 -13.94 1.16
CA GLN A 156 -12.94 -14.67 1.15
C GLN A 156 -11.89 -13.94 0.32
N SER A 157 -12.26 -13.39 -0.83
CA SER A 157 -11.41 -12.57 -1.70
C SER A 157 -10.90 -11.34 -0.96
N VAL A 158 -11.78 -10.64 -0.23
CA VAL A 158 -11.39 -9.51 0.63
C VAL A 158 -10.40 -9.93 1.72
N SER A 159 -10.70 -11.01 2.44
CA SER A 159 -9.84 -11.52 3.52
C SER A 159 -8.45 -11.92 3.02
N ARG A 160 -8.38 -12.51 1.82
CA ARG A 160 -7.13 -13.00 1.21
C ARG A 160 -6.27 -11.90 0.63
N ALA A 161 -6.80 -10.70 0.39
CA ALA A 161 -6.00 -9.59 -0.10
C ALA A 161 -4.80 -9.26 0.82
N ARG A 162 -4.88 -9.64 2.11
CA ARG A 162 -3.77 -9.59 3.09
C ARG A 162 -2.52 -10.39 2.70
N LEU A 163 -2.63 -11.33 1.76
CA LEU A 163 -1.53 -12.16 1.26
C LEU A 163 -0.75 -11.47 0.15
N GLY A 164 -1.36 -10.47 -0.50
CA GLY A 164 -0.82 -9.77 -1.66
C GLY A 164 -1.28 -10.31 -3.01
N PRO A 165 -0.96 -9.61 -4.11
CA PRO A 165 -1.65 -9.78 -5.39
C PRO A 165 -1.36 -11.12 -6.06
N LYS A 166 -0.13 -11.65 -5.93
CA LYS A 166 0.27 -12.90 -6.56
C LYS A 166 -0.43 -14.10 -5.92
N GLU A 167 -0.38 -14.19 -4.60
CA GLU A 167 -1.04 -15.22 -3.80
C GLU A 167 -2.57 -15.12 -3.87
N TRP A 168 -3.09 -13.89 -3.97
CA TRP A 168 -4.52 -13.65 -4.17
C TRP A 168 -5.00 -14.19 -5.53
N ALA A 169 -4.24 -13.94 -6.61
CA ALA A 169 -4.59 -14.40 -7.95
C ALA A 169 -4.44 -15.91 -8.15
N SER A 170 -3.49 -16.56 -7.46
CA SER A 170 -3.20 -18.00 -7.64
C SER A 170 -4.22 -18.93 -6.97
N THR A 171 -5.32 -18.38 -6.46
CA THR A 171 -6.20 -19.12 -5.55
C THR A 171 -7.70 -18.87 -5.76
N GLY A 172 -8.05 -18.29 -6.90
CA GLY A 172 -9.42 -18.22 -7.42
C GLY A 172 -9.72 -19.35 -8.40
#